data_AF-A0A975JAB8-F1
#
_entry.id   AF-A0A975JAB8-F1
#
_cell.length_a   1.000
_cell.length_b   1.000
_cell.length_c   1.000
_cell.angle_alpha   90.00
_cell.angle_beta   90.00
_cell.angle_gamma   90.00
#
_symmetry.space_group_name_H-M   'P 1'
#
loop_
_entity.id
_entity.type
_entity.pdbx_description
1 polymer ?
#
loop_
_entity_poly.entity_id
_entity_poly.type
_entity_poly.pdbx_seq_one_letter_code
_entity_poly.pdbx_strand_id
1 'polypeptide(L)'
;MATKISIDHALQIVKNNDHHKLIDVFNVLAKISSQYKEDETQRDFFIIFSHTDSLYHLSKIIKKEAPYIKSRTTITNCLKTLINMNILYYSYGVNGWVIRGMDNMLTEGYIELRKIFFTDIFYNMNITEKKALFYSVYIMSTKGYKSLKQIIINVKNIDSEWMQIFKSDNIYYIRERVQNILNRFFKDISDIKREQELEKLEDYIGEEQINKAKKDLKFKFFFIPNKIINEKLATKKTDREELQNFRKSDSSFYSYLIKLRERQDEHIQKKFTDRIMIALLRYCKGLNYLYKQEIASRILTKLFDTKEISSPDRYIGTVVQAYLQAL
;
A
#
# COMPACT_ATOMS: atom_id res chain seq x y z
N MET A 1 -7.66 6.00 -2.22
CA MET A 1 -6.92 4.75 -1.95
C MET A 1 -5.46 5.07 -1.76
N ALA A 2 -4.96 4.92 -0.53
CA ALA A 2 -3.55 5.15 -0.25
C ALA A 2 -2.68 4.08 -0.93
N THR A 3 -1.53 4.51 -1.45
CA THR A 3 -0.52 3.62 -2.05
C THR A 3 0.71 3.48 -1.16
N LYS A 4 0.67 4.14 0.00
CA LYS A 4 1.76 4.37 0.93
C LYS A 4 1.20 4.30 2.35
N ILE A 5 2.05 3.99 3.31
CA ILE A 5 1.79 4.10 4.76
C ILE A 5 2.96 4.84 5.42
N SER A 6 2.72 5.51 6.55
CA SER A 6 3.79 6.15 7.32
C SER A 6 4.78 5.11 7.85
N ILE A 7 6.06 5.49 7.94
CA ILE A 7 7.12 4.64 8.48
C ILE A 7 6.83 4.26 9.93
N ASP A 8 6.32 5.19 10.74
CA ASP A 8 5.99 4.97 12.14
C ASP A 8 4.98 3.83 12.32
N HIS A 9 3.90 3.84 11.53
CA HIS A 9 2.96 2.73 11.52
C HIS A 9 3.59 1.43 11.09
N ALA A 10 4.44 1.45 10.05
CA ALA A 10 5.12 0.25 9.60
C ALA A 10 5.92 -0.38 10.74
N LEU A 11 6.66 0.43 11.51
CA LEU A 11 7.44 -0.04 12.65
C LEU A 11 6.56 -0.53 13.80
N GLN A 12 5.52 0.23 14.18
CA GLN A 12 4.60 -0.15 15.27
C GLN A 12 3.90 -1.49 14.98
N ILE A 13 3.39 -1.66 13.76
CA ILE A 13 2.66 -2.87 13.34
C ILE A 13 3.59 -4.08 13.25
N VAL A 14 4.81 -3.89 12.75
CA VAL A 14 5.81 -4.96 12.66
C VAL A 14 6.29 -5.42 14.03
N LYS A 15 6.45 -4.49 14.97
CA LYS A 15 6.92 -4.81 16.33
C LYS A 15 5.81 -5.41 17.21
N ASN A 16 4.52 -5.14 16.91
CA ASN A 16 3.39 -5.75 17.62
C ASN A 16 3.32 -7.28 17.40
N ASN A 17 3.05 -8.04 18.47
CA ASN A 17 3.06 -9.51 18.43
C ASN A 17 1.71 -10.15 18.76
N ASP A 18 0.71 -9.33 19.05
CA ASP A 18 -0.54 -9.80 19.66
C ASP A 18 -1.39 -10.54 18.63
N HIS A 19 -1.32 -10.11 17.35
CA HIS A 19 -2.09 -10.73 16.27
C HIS A 19 -1.31 -10.95 14.99
N HIS A 20 -1.24 -12.22 14.58
CA HIS A 20 -0.49 -12.68 13.42
C HIS A 20 -1.03 -12.20 12.04
N LYS A 21 -2.23 -11.60 11.99
CA LYS A 21 -2.81 -11.01 10.77
C LYS A 21 -2.94 -9.49 10.83
N LEU A 22 -2.35 -8.85 11.84
CA LEU A 22 -2.45 -7.39 12.03
C LEU A 22 -1.89 -6.63 10.81
N ILE A 23 -0.75 -7.06 10.28
CA ILE A 23 -0.12 -6.50 9.07
C ILE A 23 -1.09 -6.55 7.89
N ASP A 24 -1.76 -7.68 7.67
CA ASP A 24 -2.70 -7.85 6.54
C ASP A 24 -3.88 -6.88 6.67
N VAL A 25 -4.52 -6.85 7.84
CA VAL A 25 -5.70 -6.00 8.09
C VAL A 25 -5.33 -4.52 7.99
N PHE A 26 -4.20 -4.12 8.57
CA PHE A 26 -3.70 -2.74 8.50
C PHE A 26 -3.41 -2.31 7.05
N ASN A 27 -2.74 -3.15 6.27
CA ASN A 27 -2.45 -2.85 4.87
C ASN A 27 -3.73 -2.68 4.03
N VAL A 28 -4.76 -3.48 4.31
CA VAL A 28 -6.06 -3.35 3.65
C VAL A 28 -6.73 -2.03 4.05
N LEU A 29 -6.77 -1.69 5.34
CA LEU A 29 -7.30 -0.41 5.82
C LEU A 29 -6.61 0.77 5.13
N ALA A 30 -5.28 0.77 5.12
CA ALA A 30 -4.51 1.81 4.45
C ALA A 30 -4.86 1.90 2.95
N LYS A 31 -4.87 0.77 2.24
CA LYS A 31 -5.23 0.71 0.81
C LYS A 31 -6.61 1.33 0.54
N ILE A 32 -7.62 1.00 1.36
CA ILE A 32 -9.00 1.44 1.13
C ILE A 32 -9.27 2.86 1.62
N SER A 33 -8.38 3.41 2.45
CA SER A 33 -8.50 4.79 2.93
C SER A 33 -8.39 5.82 1.80
N SER A 34 -9.10 6.92 1.98
CA SER A 34 -9.04 8.12 1.14
C SER A 34 -8.38 9.24 1.93
N GLN A 35 -7.51 9.99 1.27
CA GLN A 35 -6.97 11.23 1.81
C GLN A 35 -8.06 12.30 1.73
N TYR A 36 -8.35 12.92 2.86
CA TYR A 36 -9.27 14.03 3.00
C TYR A 36 -8.52 15.19 3.63
N LYS A 37 -8.58 16.37 3.03
CA LYS A 37 -7.98 17.57 3.61
C LYS A 37 -9.09 18.36 4.30
N GLU A 38 -8.92 18.61 5.59
CA GLU A 38 -9.86 19.41 6.36
C GLU A 38 -9.68 20.89 6.05
N ASP A 39 -10.78 21.60 5.75
CA ASP A 39 -10.73 22.97 5.26
C ASP A 39 -10.22 23.96 6.33
N GLU A 40 -10.59 23.76 7.59
CA GLU A 40 -10.24 24.68 8.69
C GLU A 40 -8.76 24.57 9.10
N THR A 41 -8.29 23.35 9.34
CA THR A 41 -6.93 23.12 9.85
C THR A 41 -5.90 22.86 8.75
N GLN A 42 -6.37 22.66 7.51
CA GLN A 42 -5.56 22.21 6.37
C GLN A 42 -4.82 20.90 6.61
N ARG A 43 -5.24 20.11 7.62
CA ARG A 43 -4.64 18.81 7.94
C ARG A 43 -5.18 17.73 7.01
N ASP A 44 -4.29 16.80 6.67
CA ASP A 44 -4.63 15.61 5.91
C ASP A 44 -5.07 14.49 6.86
N PHE A 45 -6.23 13.91 6.56
CA PHE A 45 -6.81 12.77 7.25
C PHE A 45 -6.91 11.59 6.29
N PHE A 46 -6.74 10.38 6.83
CA PHE A 46 -6.89 9.14 6.06
C PHE A 46 -8.11 8.39 6.57
N ILE A 47 -9.18 8.45 5.78
CA ILE A 47 -10.53 8.10 6.21
C ILE A 47 -11.07 6.94 5.39
N ILE A 48 -11.79 6.05 6.06
CA ILE A 48 -12.59 4.98 5.47
C ILE A 48 -14.05 5.31 5.80
N PHE A 49 -14.76 5.84 4.81
CA PHE A 49 -16.16 6.21 4.97
C PHE A 49 -17.01 4.96 5.19
N SER A 50 -17.72 4.93 6.32
CA SER A 50 -18.62 3.84 6.69
C SER A 50 -19.99 4.33 7.19
N HIS A 51 -20.11 5.60 7.59
CA HIS A 51 -21.32 6.17 8.21
C HIS A 51 -21.80 5.44 9.49
N THR A 52 -20.97 4.55 10.02
CA THR A 52 -21.19 3.84 11.30
C THR A 52 -19.86 3.47 11.95
N ASP A 53 -19.83 3.58 13.28
CA ASP A 53 -18.77 3.11 14.18
C ASP A 53 -18.78 1.59 14.40
N SER A 54 -19.63 0.85 13.66
CA SER A 54 -19.73 -0.59 13.78
C SER A 54 -18.50 -1.31 13.21
N LEU A 55 -17.75 -1.98 14.08
CA LEU A 55 -16.65 -2.88 13.68
C LEU A 55 -17.11 -4.00 12.74
N TYR A 56 -18.36 -4.42 12.85
CA TYR A 56 -18.95 -5.40 11.95
C TYR A 56 -19.03 -4.86 10.52
N HIS A 57 -19.48 -3.61 10.36
CA HIS A 57 -19.57 -2.96 9.07
C HIS A 57 -18.17 -2.75 8.46
N LEU A 58 -17.21 -2.25 9.26
CA LEU A 58 -15.83 -2.10 8.81
C LEU A 58 -15.21 -3.44 8.39
N SER A 59 -15.47 -4.51 9.15
CA SER A 59 -15.01 -5.86 8.81
C SER A 59 -15.57 -6.35 7.48
N LYS A 60 -16.83 -6.00 7.13
CA LYS A 60 -17.42 -6.32 5.83
C LYS A 60 -16.72 -5.57 4.69
N ILE A 61 -16.42 -4.28 4.88
CA ILE A 61 -15.67 -3.48 3.89
C ILE A 61 -14.31 -4.12 3.62
N ILE A 62 -13.56 -4.44 4.69
CA ILE A 62 -12.24 -5.10 4.57
C ILE A 62 -12.36 -6.43 3.83
N LYS A 63 -13.34 -7.27 4.19
CA LYS A 63 -13.53 -8.58 3.55
C LYS A 63 -13.91 -8.47 2.08
N LYS A 64 -14.68 -7.43 1.69
CA LYS A 64 -14.99 -7.15 0.28
C LYS A 64 -13.74 -6.79 -0.52
N GLU A 65 -12.82 -6.03 0.08
CA GLU A 65 -11.58 -5.56 -0.55
C GLU A 65 -10.44 -6.59 -0.50
N ALA A 66 -10.52 -7.53 0.43
CA ALA A 66 -9.56 -8.60 0.65
C ALA A 66 -10.27 -9.94 0.91
N PRO A 67 -10.88 -10.56 -0.13
CA PRO A 67 -11.68 -11.77 0.02
C PRO A 67 -10.88 -13.00 0.50
N TYR A 68 -9.55 -12.98 0.35
CA TYR A 68 -8.65 -13.98 0.91
C TYR A 68 -8.66 -14.02 2.45
N ILE A 69 -9.08 -12.94 3.13
CA ILE A 69 -9.24 -12.90 4.58
C ILE A 69 -10.61 -13.53 4.93
N LYS A 70 -10.61 -14.85 5.13
CA LYS A 70 -11.86 -15.61 5.32
C LYS A 70 -12.58 -15.28 6.64
N SER A 71 -11.81 -15.13 7.73
CA SER A 71 -12.34 -15.03 9.10
C SER A 71 -12.69 -13.59 9.49
N ARG A 72 -13.97 -13.32 9.74
CA ARG A 72 -14.45 -12.03 10.28
C ARG A 72 -13.94 -11.79 11.69
N THR A 73 -13.87 -12.83 12.51
CA THR A 73 -13.37 -12.76 13.89
C THR A 73 -11.91 -12.30 13.91
N THR A 74 -11.10 -12.81 12.99
CA THR A 74 -9.70 -12.40 12.85
C THR A 74 -9.59 -10.92 12.49
N ILE A 75 -10.41 -10.42 11.55
CA ILE A 75 -10.47 -9.00 11.20
C ILE A 75 -10.87 -8.17 12.43
N THR A 76 -11.94 -8.56 13.11
CA THR A 76 -12.47 -7.83 14.28
C THR A 76 -11.44 -7.73 15.40
N ASN A 77 -10.70 -8.81 15.68
CA ASN A 77 -9.64 -8.80 16.68
C ASN A 77 -8.51 -7.85 16.29
N CYS A 78 -8.05 -7.89 15.03
CA CYS A 78 -7.03 -6.96 14.56
C CYS A 78 -7.51 -5.49 14.63
N LEU A 79 -8.78 -5.22 14.31
CA LEU A 79 -9.35 -3.88 14.44
C LEU A 79 -9.34 -3.38 15.88
N LYS A 80 -9.72 -4.23 16.84
CA LYS A 80 -9.63 -3.90 18.28
C LYS A 80 -8.19 -3.60 18.69
N THR A 81 -7.22 -4.36 18.21
CA THR A 81 -5.80 -4.10 18.46
C THR A 81 -5.37 -2.75 17.90
N LEU A 82 -5.75 -2.40 16.68
CA LEU A 82 -5.44 -1.10 16.08
C LEU A 82 -6.07 0.07 16.83
N ILE A 83 -7.26 -0.13 17.40
CA ILE A 83 -7.91 0.85 18.28
C ILE A 83 -7.11 1.00 19.59
N ASN A 84 -6.75 -0.12 20.22
CA ASN A 84 -5.94 -0.11 21.45
C ASN A 84 -4.55 0.51 21.23
N MET A 85 -3.97 0.35 20.03
CA MET A 85 -2.72 1.01 19.62
C MET A 85 -2.90 2.49 19.27
N ASN A 86 -4.13 3.03 19.36
CA ASN A 86 -4.45 4.41 19.00
C ASN A 86 -4.17 4.75 17.51
N ILE A 87 -4.10 3.74 16.65
CA ILE A 87 -3.89 3.89 15.20
C ILE A 87 -5.23 4.11 14.50
N LEU A 88 -6.29 3.44 14.96
CA LEU A 88 -7.61 3.47 14.34
C LEU A 88 -8.63 4.05 15.32
N TYR A 89 -9.43 5.03 14.88
CA TYR A 89 -10.55 5.54 15.67
C TYR A 89 -11.70 5.94 14.77
N TYR A 90 -12.93 5.95 15.29
CA TYR A 90 -14.08 6.46 14.55
C TYR A 90 -14.24 7.95 14.83
N SER A 91 -14.38 8.75 13.77
CA SER A 91 -14.67 10.18 13.88
C SER A 91 -16.09 10.44 13.39
N TYR A 92 -16.93 10.94 14.31
CA TYR A 92 -18.30 11.33 14.02
C TYR A 92 -18.38 12.56 13.11
N GLY A 93 -17.43 13.48 13.18
CA GLY A 93 -17.41 14.68 12.32
C GLY A 93 -17.31 14.37 10.83
N VAL A 94 -16.56 13.32 10.48
CA VAL A 94 -16.37 12.86 9.09
C VAL A 94 -17.15 11.57 8.78
N ASN A 95 -17.95 11.09 9.73
CA ASN A 95 -18.73 9.85 9.64
C ASN A 95 -17.91 8.64 9.12
N GLY A 96 -16.68 8.48 9.60
CA GLY A 96 -15.75 7.50 9.07
C GLY A 96 -14.67 7.05 10.05
N TRP A 97 -14.04 5.92 9.72
CA TRP A 97 -12.88 5.41 10.45
C TRP A 97 -11.61 6.10 9.99
N VAL A 98 -10.87 6.69 10.91
CA VAL A 98 -9.67 7.46 10.64
C VAL A 98 -8.43 6.68 11.09
N ILE A 99 -7.41 6.67 10.23
CA ILE A 99 -6.07 6.14 10.55
C ILE A 99 -5.23 7.32 11.05
N ARG A 100 -5.07 7.43 12.37
CA ARG A 100 -4.32 8.50 13.05
C ARG A 100 -2.83 8.42 12.70
N GLY A 101 -2.15 9.53 12.40
CA GLY A 101 -0.70 9.56 12.17
C GLY A 101 -0.27 9.01 10.80
N MET A 102 -1.23 8.80 9.90
CA MET A 102 -0.97 8.37 8.54
C MET A 102 -0.43 9.51 7.68
N ASP A 103 -0.79 10.74 8.02
CA ASP A 103 -0.31 12.02 7.47
C ASP A 103 1.18 12.27 7.70
N ASN A 104 1.78 11.68 8.75
CA ASN A 104 3.23 11.68 8.97
C ASN A 104 4.02 11.16 7.75
N MET A 105 3.39 10.39 6.86
CA MET A 105 4.01 9.95 5.63
C MET A 105 4.48 11.11 4.71
N LEU A 106 3.90 12.30 4.90
CA LEU A 106 4.23 13.53 4.17
C LEU A 106 5.50 14.21 4.72
N THR A 107 5.83 14.00 6.00
CA THR A 107 6.93 14.68 6.71
C THR A 107 8.06 13.74 7.09
N GLU A 108 7.74 12.60 7.71
CA GLU A 108 8.69 11.63 8.26
C GLU A 108 9.05 10.53 7.25
N GLY A 109 8.25 10.42 6.20
CA GLY A 109 8.45 9.48 5.10
C GLY A 109 7.56 8.26 5.19
N TYR A 110 7.65 7.43 4.15
CA TYR A 110 6.65 6.42 3.88
C TYR A 110 7.26 5.11 3.40
N ILE A 111 6.50 4.03 3.54
CA ILE A 111 6.75 2.79 2.82
C ILE A 111 5.67 2.59 1.75
N GLU A 112 6.06 2.09 0.59
CA GLU A 112 5.12 1.79 -0.49
C GLU A 112 4.39 0.48 -0.21
N LEU A 113 3.07 0.50 -0.36
CA LEU A 113 2.28 -0.73 -0.32
C LEU A 113 2.56 -1.55 -1.60
N ARG A 114 3.05 -2.78 -1.43
CA ARG A 114 3.38 -3.70 -2.53
C ARG A 114 2.20 -4.62 -2.85
N LYS A 115 2.08 -5.06 -4.11
CA LYS A 115 1.00 -5.99 -4.51
C LYS A 115 1.01 -7.29 -3.72
N ILE A 116 2.19 -7.81 -3.40
CA ILE A 116 2.35 -9.06 -2.65
C ILE A 116 1.60 -9.06 -1.32
N PHE A 117 1.50 -7.91 -0.63
CA PHE A 117 0.79 -7.78 0.65
C PHE A 117 -0.71 -8.06 0.56
N PHE A 118 -1.27 -8.12 -0.65
CA PHE A 118 -2.70 -8.31 -0.91
C PHE A 118 -2.98 -9.65 -1.59
N THR A 119 -2.18 -10.67 -1.28
CA THR A 119 -2.28 -12.01 -1.89
C THR A 119 -2.52 -13.08 -0.85
N ASP A 120 -3.13 -14.20 -1.26
CA ASP A 120 -3.23 -15.42 -0.44
C ASP A 120 -1.86 -15.94 0.01
N ILE A 121 -0.83 -15.76 -0.82
CA ILE A 121 0.54 -16.16 -0.49
C ILE A 121 1.03 -15.42 0.74
N PHE A 122 0.91 -14.08 0.76
CA PHE A 122 1.28 -13.28 1.92
C PHE A 122 0.37 -13.55 3.11
N TYR A 123 -0.95 -13.68 2.88
CA TYR A 123 -1.90 -13.97 3.94
C TYR A 123 -1.57 -15.28 4.69
N ASN A 124 -1.11 -16.32 4.00
CA ASN A 124 -0.85 -17.64 4.59
C ASN A 124 0.57 -17.83 5.15
N MET A 125 1.47 -16.85 5.03
CA MET A 125 2.78 -16.89 5.69
C MET A 125 2.66 -16.97 7.21
N ASN A 126 3.67 -17.55 7.85
CA ASN A 126 3.80 -17.45 9.30
C ASN A 126 4.15 -16.01 9.72
N ILE A 127 3.94 -15.67 10.99
CA ILE A 127 4.08 -14.27 11.45
C ILE A 127 5.50 -13.74 11.28
N THR A 128 6.52 -14.57 11.53
CA THR A 128 7.93 -14.19 11.40
C THR A 128 8.28 -13.88 9.94
N GLU A 129 7.82 -14.70 9.00
CA GLU A 129 7.93 -14.46 7.56
C GLU A 129 7.32 -13.15 7.12
N LYS A 130 6.09 -12.89 7.56
CA LYS A 130 5.40 -11.64 7.21
C LYS A 130 6.15 -10.42 7.72
N LYS A 131 6.60 -10.47 8.98
CA LYS A 131 7.34 -9.38 9.59
C LYS A 131 8.66 -9.15 8.89
N ALA A 132 9.43 -10.20 8.62
CA ALA A 132 10.69 -10.10 7.88
C ALA A 132 10.48 -9.50 6.49
N LEU A 133 9.47 -9.98 5.75
CA LEU A 133 9.18 -9.47 4.41
C LEU A 133 8.71 -8.01 4.42
N PHE A 134 7.82 -7.66 5.35
CA PHE A 134 7.31 -6.30 5.48
C PHE A 134 8.39 -5.33 5.96
N TYR A 135 9.24 -5.75 6.89
CA TYR A 135 10.40 -5.00 7.35
C TYR A 135 11.46 -4.83 6.26
N SER A 136 11.69 -5.83 5.42
CA SER A 136 12.52 -5.69 4.20
C SER A 136 12.00 -4.58 3.27
N VAL A 137 10.68 -4.49 3.07
CA VAL A 137 10.08 -3.43 2.24
C VAL A 137 10.19 -2.06 2.91
N TYR A 138 10.14 -1.99 4.24
CA TYR A 138 10.48 -0.79 4.99
C TYR A 138 11.93 -0.36 4.72
N ILE A 139 12.90 -1.27 4.86
CA ILE A 139 14.33 -0.99 4.58
C ILE A 139 14.49 -0.43 3.17
N MET A 140 13.82 -1.01 2.18
CA MET A 140 13.84 -0.52 0.79
C MET A 140 13.41 0.93 0.62
N SER A 141 12.66 1.48 1.57
CA SER A 141 12.15 2.86 1.55
C SER A 141 13.10 3.84 2.26
N THR A 142 14.09 3.35 3.02
CA THR A 142 15.08 4.15 3.76
C THR A 142 16.14 4.79 2.84
N LYS A 143 16.78 5.86 3.32
CA LYS A 143 17.91 6.50 2.60
C LYS A 143 19.09 5.53 2.39
N GLY A 144 19.39 4.68 3.38
CA GLY A 144 20.50 3.71 3.31
C GLY A 144 20.32 2.67 2.21
N TYR A 145 19.09 2.23 1.96
CA TYR A 145 18.83 1.35 0.82
C TYR A 145 18.99 2.08 -0.52
N LYS A 146 18.59 3.36 -0.62
CA LYS A 146 18.71 4.12 -1.88
C LYS A 146 20.17 4.26 -2.35
N SER A 147 21.13 4.32 -1.41
CA SER A 147 22.56 4.35 -1.74
C SER A 147 23.10 2.97 -2.08
N LEU A 148 22.81 1.95 -1.26
CA LEU A 148 23.42 0.62 -1.39
C LEU A 148 22.68 -0.30 -2.39
N LYS A 149 21.40 -0.05 -2.64
CA LYS A 149 20.48 -0.85 -3.46
C LYS A 149 20.42 -2.34 -3.07
N GLN A 150 20.68 -2.64 -1.80
CA GLN A 150 20.65 -3.98 -1.24
C GLN A 150 20.21 -3.94 0.23
N ILE A 151 19.59 -5.02 0.69
CA ILE A 151 19.25 -5.24 2.09
C ILE A 151 20.41 -6.01 2.71
N ILE A 152 20.89 -5.53 3.86
CA ILE A 152 21.96 -6.17 4.63
C ILE A 152 21.38 -6.67 5.94
N ILE A 153 21.62 -7.94 6.26
CA ILE A 153 21.21 -8.56 7.51
C ILE A 153 22.45 -9.13 8.18
N ASN A 154 22.78 -8.63 9.37
CA ASN A 154 23.86 -9.18 10.17
C ASN A 154 23.27 -9.82 11.43
N VAL A 155 23.17 -11.14 11.44
CA VAL A 155 22.55 -11.87 12.56
C VAL A 155 23.46 -11.98 13.78
N LYS A 156 24.74 -11.61 13.67
CA LYS A 156 25.67 -11.50 14.82
C LYS A 156 25.50 -10.18 15.58
N ASN A 157 24.86 -9.18 14.99
CA ASN A 157 24.57 -7.94 15.67
C ASN A 157 23.29 -8.10 16.51
N ILE A 158 23.47 -8.35 17.81
CA ILE A 158 22.39 -8.59 18.77
C ILE A 158 21.45 -7.37 18.87
N ASP A 159 22.00 -6.16 18.72
CA ASP A 159 21.23 -4.91 18.77
C ASP A 159 20.52 -4.58 17.45
N SER A 160 20.64 -5.44 16.44
CA SER A 160 19.96 -5.21 15.17
C SER A 160 18.45 -5.34 15.30
N GLU A 161 17.70 -4.45 14.64
CA GLU A 161 16.24 -4.54 14.60
C GLU A 161 15.74 -5.89 14.05
N TRP A 162 16.55 -6.58 13.24
CA TRP A 162 16.28 -7.94 12.78
C TRP A 162 16.09 -8.95 13.91
N MET A 163 16.84 -8.84 15.01
CA MET A 163 16.67 -9.74 16.16
C MET A 163 15.29 -9.56 16.80
N GLN A 164 14.77 -8.34 16.84
CA GLN A 164 13.41 -8.05 17.32
C GLN A 164 12.32 -8.63 16.39
N ILE A 165 12.61 -8.73 15.08
CA ILE A 165 11.72 -9.34 14.09
C ILE A 165 11.66 -10.86 14.25
N PHE A 166 12.82 -11.51 14.38
CA PHE A 166 12.91 -12.97 14.42
C PHE A 166 12.59 -13.55 15.80
N LYS A 167 12.75 -12.77 16.88
CA LYS A 167 12.44 -13.15 18.26
C LYS A 167 13.09 -14.46 18.69
N SER A 168 14.35 -14.64 18.34
CA SER A 168 15.12 -15.81 18.68
C SER A 168 16.55 -15.39 18.95
N ASP A 169 17.17 -15.97 19.97
CA ASP A 169 18.59 -15.76 20.27
C ASP A 169 19.47 -16.78 19.53
N ASN A 170 18.86 -17.80 18.91
CA ASN A 170 19.57 -18.82 18.17
C ASN A 170 19.94 -18.31 16.76
N ILE A 171 21.19 -17.85 16.62
CA ILE A 171 21.72 -17.31 15.37
C ILE A 171 21.65 -18.30 14.19
N TYR A 172 21.72 -19.61 14.44
CA TYR A 172 21.64 -20.64 13.40
C TYR A 172 20.21 -20.81 12.90
N TYR A 173 19.25 -20.78 13.82
CA TYR A 173 17.83 -20.75 13.48
C TYR A 173 17.48 -19.51 12.66
N ILE A 174 17.94 -18.32 13.10
CA ILE A 174 17.70 -17.07 12.36
C ILE A 174 18.35 -17.12 10.98
N ARG A 175 19.58 -17.63 10.87
CA ARG A 175 20.24 -17.83 9.58
C ARG A 175 19.40 -18.68 8.62
N GLU A 176 18.91 -19.82 9.08
CA GLU A 176 18.08 -20.71 8.27
C GLU A 176 16.79 -20.01 7.83
N ARG A 177 16.15 -19.27 8.76
CA ARG A 177 14.96 -18.47 8.46
C ARG A 177 15.23 -17.38 7.44
N VAL A 178 16.31 -16.61 7.60
CA VAL A 178 16.72 -15.57 6.65
C VAL A 178 16.87 -16.16 5.25
N GLN A 179 17.56 -17.29 5.11
CA GLN A 179 17.74 -17.98 3.84
C GLN A 179 16.40 -18.46 3.26
N ASN A 180 15.57 -19.14 4.05
CA ASN A 180 14.31 -19.71 3.57
C ASN A 180 13.29 -18.65 3.14
N ILE A 181 13.19 -17.56 3.91
CA ILE A 181 12.18 -16.52 3.70
C ILE A 181 12.60 -15.60 2.56
N LEU A 182 13.87 -15.15 2.57
CA LEU A 182 14.31 -14.15 1.63
C LEU A 182 14.65 -14.75 0.27
N ASN A 183 15.11 -15.99 0.15
CA ASN A 183 15.34 -16.60 -1.17
C ASN A 183 14.07 -16.75 -2.00
N ARG A 184 12.89 -16.80 -1.35
CA ARG A 184 11.60 -16.83 -2.04
C ARG A 184 11.23 -15.48 -2.68
N PHE A 185 11.69 -14.37 -2.10
CA PHE A 185 11.25 -13.00 -2.45
C PHE A 185 12.38 -12.07 -2.90
N PHE A 186 13.61 -12.48 -2.70
CA PHE A 186 14.82 -11.72 -2.95
C PHE A 186 15.86 -12.63 -3.59
N LYS A 187 16.73 -12.03 -4.39
CA LYS A 187 17.94 -12.65 -4.90
C LYS A 187 19.02 -12.54 -3.82
N ASP A 188 19.50 -13.68 -3.34
CA ASP A 188 20.68 -13.75 -2.48
C ASP A 188 21.93 -13.46 -3.32
N ILE A 189 22.72 -12.48 -2.87
CA ILE A 189 24.02 -12.12 -3.45
C ILE A 189 25.13 -12.19 -2.40
N SER A 190 24.91 -12.93 -1.31
CA SER A 190 25.79 -12.94 -0.16
C SER A 190 27.17 -13.44 -0.50
N ASP A 191 27.31 -14.54 -1.26
CA ASP A 191 28.61 -15.12 -1.56
C ASP A 191 29.49 -14.15 -2.37
N ILE A 192 28.92 -13.53 -3.42
CA ILE A 192 29.59 -12.49 -4.21
C ILE A 192 30.03 -11.32 -3.32
N LYS A 193 29.20 -10.90 -2.36
CA LYS A 193 29.53 -9.78 -1.47
C LYS A 193 30.57 -10.14 -0.42
N ARG A 194 30.57 -11.38 0.06
CA ARG A 194 31.57 -11.88 1.01
C ARG A 194 32.94 -11.98 0.36
N GLU A 195 33.01 -12.48 -0.87
CA GLU A 195 34.25 -12.52 -1.66
C GLU A 195 34.82 -11.11 -1.82
N GLN A 196 34.00 -10.16 -2.28
CA GLN A 196 34.40 -8.75 -2.41
C GLN A 196 34.84 -8.08 -1.10
N GLU A 197 34.25 -8.45 0.04
CA GLU A 197 34.67 -7.93 1.35
C GLU A 197 35.98 -8.58 1.83
N LEU A 198 36.22 -9.84 1.49
CA LEU A 198 37.46 -10.55 1.84
C LEU A 198 38.65 -10.10 1.00
N GLU A 199 38.48 -9.92 -0.31
CA GLU A 199 39.54 -9.40 -1.19
C GLU A 199 40.08 -8.05 -0.68
N LYS A 200 39.19 -7.17 -0.21
CA LYS A 200 39.57 -5.87 0.36
C LYS A 200 40.34 -5.97 1.68
N LEU A 201 40.27 -7.10 2.36
CA LEU A 201 40.94 -7.32 3.64
C LEU A 201 42.28 -8.03 3.46
N GLU A 202 42.42 -8.86 2.42
CA GLU A 202 43.65 -9.59 2.11
C GLU A 202 44.85 -8.65 1.92
N ASP A 203 44.62 -7.42 1.45
CA ASP A 203 45.66 -6.39 1.30
C ASP A 203 46.10 -5.72 2.62
N TYR A 204 45.39 -5.94 3.74
CA TYR A 204 45.53 -5.12 4.96
C TYR A 204 45.76 -5.90 6.25
N ILE A 205 45.48 -7.20 6.31
CA ILE A 205 45.47 -7.97 7.56
C ILE A 205 46.08 -9.37 7.42
N GLY A 206 46.56 -9.92 8.53
CA GLY A 206 47.18 -11.26 8.58
C GLY A 206 46.17 -12.41 8.47
N GLU A 207 46.66 -13.62 8.17
CA GLU A 207 45.86 -14.82 7.88
C GLU A 207 44.86 -15.20 8.99
N GLU A 208 45.24 -15.03 10.26
CA GLU A 208 44.35 -15.31 11.40
C GLU A 208 43.14 -14.36 11.45
N GLN A 209 43.36 -13.08 11.14
CA GLN A 209 42.31 -12.07 11.10
C GLN A 209 41.38 -12.29 9.90
N ILE A 210 41.92 -12.74 8.76
CA ILE A 210 41.14 -13.14 7.58
C ILE A 210 40.23 -14.33 7.92
N ASN A 211 40.75 -15.34 8.63
CA ASN A 211 39.97 -16.50 9.05
C ASN A 211 38.84 -16.13 10.02
N LYS A 212 39.07 -15.17 10.92
CA LYS A 212 38.02 -14.60 11.78
C LYS A 212 36.95 -13.87 10.96
N ALA A 213 37.36 -12.99 10.04
CA ALA A 213 36.45 -12.28 9.15
C ALA A 213 35.59 -13.26 8.32
N LYS A 214 36.18 -14.32 7.76
CA LYS A 214 35.47 -15.40 7.06
C LYS A 214 34.37 -16.03 7.92
N LYS A 215 34.63 -16.27 9.21
CA LYS A 215 33.63 -16.83 10.16
C LYS A 215 32.52 -15.82 10.49
N ASP A 216 32.83 -14.54 10.54
CA ASP A 216 31.84 -13.48 10.82
C ASP A 216 30.93 -13.21 9.62
N LEU A 217 31.50 -13.18 8.42
CA LEU A 217 30.79 -12.92 7.18
C LEU A 217 29.73 -13.98 6.84
N LYS A 218 29.87 -15.21 7.32
CA LYS A 218 28.84 -16.28 7.17
C LYS A 218 27.48 -15.92 7.80
N PHE A 219 27.45 -14.95 8.71
CA PHE A 219 26.25 -14.45 9.39
C PHE A 219 25.78 -13.09 8.84
N LYS A 220 26.46 -12.58 7.82
CA LYS A 220 26.09 -11.39 7.08
C LYS A 220 25.49 -11.81 5.74
N PHE A 221 24.28 -11.34 5.46
CA PHE A 221 23.51 -11.66 4.27
C PHE A 221 23.20 -10.41 3.48
N PHE A 222 23.17 -10.56 2.16
CA PHE A 222 22.98 -9.49 1.21
C PHE A 222 21.91 -9.88 0.20
N PHE A 223 20.84 -9.08 0.12
CA PHE A 223 19.67 -9.40 -0.70
C PHE A 223 19.28 -8.25 -1.61
N ILE A 224 18.82 -8.59 -2.82
CA ILE A 224 18.24 -7.66 -3.79
C ILE A 224 16.79 -8.08 -4.05
N PRO A 225 15.80 -7.16 -4.05
CA PRO A 225 14.41 -7.50 -4.32
C PRO A 225 14.21 -8.09 -5.71
N ASN A 226 13.45 -9.17 -5.80
CA ASN A 226 13.04 -9.74 -7.08
C ASN A 226 11.86 -8.95 -7.70
N LYS A 227 11.38 -9.39 -8.86
CA LYS A 227 10.27 -8.74 -9.57
C LYS A 227 9.00 -8.65 -8.70
N ILE A 228 8.66 -9.70 -7.96
CA ILE A 228 7.45 -9.78 -7.12
C ILE A 228 7.43 -8.66 -6.07
N ILE A 229 8.58 -8.37 -5.45
CA ILE A 229 8.69 -7.32 -4.43
C ILE A 229 8.69 -5.92 -5.02
N ASN A 230 9.23 -5.76 -6.23
CA ASN A 230 9.24 -4.46 -6.91
C ASN A 230 7.86 -4.05 -7.45
N GLU A 231 6.90 -4.97 -7.53
CA GLU A 231 5.54 -4.67 -7.97
C GLU A 231 4.78 -3.80 -6.96
N LYS A 232 4.69 -2.51 -7.27
CA LYS A 232 3.90 -1.51 -6.53
C LYS A 232 2.41 -1.72 -6.76
N LEU A 233 1.57 -1.42 -5.76
CA LEU A 233 0.12 -1.30 -5.92
C LEU A 233 -0.24 -0.33 -7.05
N ALA A 234 0.47 0.80 -7.09
CA ALA A 234 0.46 1.73 -8.21
C ALA A 234 1.43 1.26 -9.30
N THR A 235 1.11 0.15 -9.96
CA THR A 235 1.31 0.16 -11.41
C THR A 235 0.23 1.09 -11.93
N LYS A 236 0.60 2.19 -12.59
CA LYS A 236 -0.32 2.94 -13.46
C LYS A 236 -0.99 1.88 -14.32
N LYS A 237 -2.22 1.47 -13.98
CA LYS A 237 -3.02 0.69 -14.90
C LYS A 237 -3.12 1.59 -16.12
N THR A 238 -2.86 1.04 -17.30
CA THR A 238 -3.12 1.85 -18.49
C THR A 238 -4.59 2.25 -18.45
N ASP A 239 -4.93 3.44 -18.94
CA ASP A 239 -6.33 3.91 -18.99
C ASP A 239 -7.24 2.82 -19.61
N ARG A 240 -6.70 2.06 -20.57
CA ARG A 240 -7.29 0.88 -21.19
C ARG A 240 -7.61 -0.28 -20.22
N GLU A 241 -6.67 -0.67 -19.36
CA GLU A 241 -6.90 -1.71 -18.35
C GLU A 241 -7.94 -1.28 -17.30
N GLU A 242 -7.97 0.01 -16.98
CA GLU A 242 -8.93 0.53 -16.01
C GLU A 242 -10.35 0.57 -16.60
N LEU A 243 -10.50 1.02 -17.84
CA LEU A 243 -11.77 0.97 -18.58
C LEU A 243 -12.29 -0.46 -18.74
N GLN A 244 -11.42 -1.45 -19.02
CA GLN A 244 -11.83 -2.86 -19.10
C GLN A 244 -12.39 -3.40 -17.78
N ASN A 245 -11.86 -2.95 -16.64
CA ASN A 245 -12.37 -3.35 -15.33
C ASN A 245 -13.75 -2.72 -15.08
N PHE A 246 -13.93 -1.43 -15.40
CA PHE A 246 -15.23 -0.76 -15.25
C PHE A 246 -16.30 -1.33 -16.17
N ARG A 247 -15.93 -1.72 -17.40
CA ARG A 247 -16.84 -2.44 -18.31
C ARG A 247 -17.46 -3.68 -17.68
N LYS A 248 -16.73 -4.36 -16.78
CA LYS A 248 -17.24 -5.54 -16.06
C LYS A 248 -18.04 -5.18 -14.80
N SER A 249 -17.65 -4.14 -14.06
CA SER A 249 -18.25 -3.82 -12.76
C SER A 249 -19.43 -2.84 -12.79
N ASP A 250 -19.51 -1.96 -13.80
CA ASP A 250 -20.56 -0.95 -13.96
C ASP A 250 -20.91 -0.80 -15.46
N SER A 251 -21.32 -1.92 -16.06
CA SER A 251 -21.47 -2.04 -17.52
C SER A 251 -22.50 -1.08 -18.09
N SER A 252 -23.61 -0.82 -17.38
CA SER A 252 -24.69 0.06 -17.82
C SER A 252 -24.21 1.51 -17.93
N PHE A 253 -23.56 2.03 -16.90
CA PHE A 253 -23.06 3.41 -16.91
C PHE A 253 -21.87 3.58 -17.86
N TYR A 254 -20.99 2.57 -17.95
CA TYR A 254 -19.93 2.54 -18.96
C TYR A 254 -20.47 2.64 -20.39
N SER A 255 -21.48 1.82 -20.73
CA SER A 255 -22.13 1.86 -22.05
C SER A 255 -22.84 3.19 -22.31
N TYR A 256 -23.44 3.79 -21.28
CA TYR A 256 -24.03 5.12 -21.39
C TYR A 256 -22.99 6.19 -21.74
N LEU A 257 -21.83 6.21 -21.06
CA LEU A 257 -20.76 7.17 -21.35
C LEU A 257 -20.18 7.03 -22.76
N ILE A 258 -20.05 5.80 -23.27
CA ILE A 258 -19.64 5.56 -24.65
C ILE A 258 -20.64 6.18 -25.62
N LYS A 259 -21.93 5.85 -25.49
CA LYS A 259 -22.98 6.40 -26.36
C LYS A 259 -23.07 7.92 -26.24
N LEU A 260 -22.88 8.46 -25.03
CA LEU A 260 -22.89 9.89 -24.79
C LEU A 260 -21.75 10.57 -25.56
N ARG A 261 -20.54 10.02 -25.53
CA ARG A 261 -19.37 10.50 -26.27
C ARG A 261 -19.56 10.37 -27.78
N GLU A 262 -19.98 9.22 -28.28
CA GLU A 262 -20.16 8.94 -29.72
C GLU A 262 -21.21 9.85 -30.38
N ARG A 263 -22.20 10.33 -29.62
CA ARG A 263 -23.24 11.25 -30.10
C ARG A 263 -22.79 12.71 -30.23
N GLN A 264 -21.59 13.05 -29.77
CA GLN A 264 -21.09 14.42 -29.82
C GLN A 264 -20.34 14.71 -31.12
N ASP A 265 -20.16 15.99 -31.43
CA ASP A 265 -19.28 16.43 -32.50
C ASP A 265 -17.82 16.02 -32.25
N GLU A 266 -17.07 15.87 -33.33
CA GLU A 266 -15.67 15.38 -33.31
C GLU A 266 -14.78 16.18 -32.34
N HIS A 267 -15.00 17.50 -32.25
CA HIS A 267 -14.23 18.37 -31.36
C HIS A 267 -14.47 18.06 -29.86
N ILE A 268 -15.69 17.67 -29.48
CA ILE A 268 -16.02 17.25 -28.11
C ILE A 268 -15.57 15.81 -27.88
N GLN A 269 -15.72 14.93 -28.87
CA GLN A 269 -15.21 13.55 -28.78
C GLN A 269 -13.71 13.49 -28.46
N LYS A 270 -12.92 14.42 -29.03
CA LYS A 270 -11.48 14.56 -28.74
C LYS A 270 -11.21 15.05 -27.32
N LYS A 271 -12.05 15.95 -26.79
CA LYS A 271 -11.93 16.46 -25.41
C LYS A 271 -12.42 15.44 -24.36
N PHE A 272 -13.41 14.61 -24.69
CA PHE A 272 -13.95 13.57 -23.81
C PHE A 272 -13.01 12.36 -23.75
N THR A 273 -11.85 12.55 -23.12
CA THR A 273 -10.81 11.55 -23.02
C THR A 273 -11.19 10.36 -22.12
N ASP A 274 -10.48 9.25 -22.29
CA ASP A 274 -10.59 8.06 -21.45
C ASP A 274 -10.38 8.37 -19.95
N ARG A 275 -9.55 9.38 -19.64
CA ARG A 275 -9.34 9.86 -18.26
C ARG A 275 -10.60 10.49 -17.66
N ILE A 276 -11.35 11.26 -18.45
CA ILE A 276 -12.64 11.82 -18.01
C ILE A 276 -13.64 10.69 -17.78
N MET A 277 -13.69 9.70 -18.68
CA MET A 277 -14.53 8.52 -18.51
C MET A 277 -14.20 7.74 -17.23
N ILE A 278 -12.91 7.47 -16.98
CA ILE A 278 -12.43 6.79 -15.77
C ILE A 278 -12.82 7.56 -14.51
N ALA A 279 -12.59 8.88 -14.50
CA ALA A 279 -12.95 9.72 -13.36
C ALA A 279 -14.45 9.69 -13.09
N LEU A 280 -15.31 9.82 -14.12
CA LEU A 280 -16.76 9.69 -13.99
C LEU A 280 -17.15 8.32 -13.40
N LEU A 281 -16.60 7.22 -13.93
CA LEU A 281 -16.88 5.86 -13.43
C LEU A 281 -16.41 5.65 -11.99
N ARG A 282 -15.31 6.29 -11.60
CA ARG A 282 -14.73 6.18 -10.26
C ARG A 282 -15.54 6.95 -9.22
N TYR A 283 -15.80 8.24 -9.45
CA TYR A 283 -16.48 9.09 -8.46
C TYR A 283 -17.99 8.86 -8.41
N CYS A 284 -18.61 8.39 -9.50
CA CYS A 284 -20.04 8.10 -9.52
C CYS A 284 -20.39 6.67 -9.06
N LYS A 285 -19.41 5.82 -8.70
CA LYS A 285 -19.57 4.37 -8.44
C LYS A 285 -20.62 4.03 -7.37
N GLY A 286 -20.94 4.95 -6.47
CA GLY A 286 -21.94 4.77 -5.40
C GLY A 286 -23.27 5.51 -5.60
N LEU A 287 -23.43 6.26 -6.69
CA LEU A 287 -24.62 7.09 -6.90
C LEU A 287 -25.74 6.30 -7.60
N ASN A 288 -26.99 6.75 -7.42
CA ASN A 288 -28.10 6.28 -8.25
C ASN A 288 -27.82 6.60 -9.73
N TYR A 289 -28.21 5.69 -10.63
CA TYR A 289 -28.04 5.81 -12.07
C TYR A 289 -28.49 7.16 -12.63
N LEU A 290 -29.63 7.69 -12.17
CA LEU A 290 -30.12 9.02 -12.61
C LEU A 290 -29.10 10.13 -12.31
N TYR A 291 -28.53 10.14 -11.10
CA TYR A 291 -27.52 11.10 -10.69
C TYR A 291 -26.21 10.92 -11.46
N LYS A 292 -25.84 9.67 -11.78
CA LYS A 292 -24.68 9.41 -12.64
C LYS A 292 -24.84 10.08 -14.01
N GLN A 293 -26.03 9.99 -14.59
CA GLN A 293 -26.34 10.60 -15.90
C GLN A 293 -26.34 12.13 -15.84
N GLU A 294 -26.91 12.71 -14.79
CA GLU A 294 -26.94 14.16 -14.61
C GLU A 294 -25.52 14.74 -14.47
N ILE A 295 -24.69 14.12 -13.62
CA ILE A 295 -23.30 14.54 -13.44
C ILE A 295 -22.52 14.40 -14.75
N ALA A 296 -22.66 13.28 -15.47
CA ALA A 296 -22.03 13.11 -16.78
C ALA A 296 -22.44 14.20 -17.79
N SER A 297 -23.72 14.59 -17.78
CA SER A 297 -24.24 15.66 -18.64
C SER A 297 -23.64 17.03 -18.27
N ARG A 298 -23.51 17.35 -16.99
CA ARG A 298 -22.85 18.58 -16.53
C ARG A 298 -21.38 18.65 -16.93
N ILE A 299 -20.66 17.53 -16.83
CA ILE A 299 -19.27 17.44 -17.30
C ILE A 299 -19.21 17.64 -18.81
N LEU A 300 -20.14 17.05 -19.57
CA LEU A 300 -20.22 17.23 -21.00
C LEU A 300 -20.45 18.71 -21.37
N THR A 301 -21.41 19.39 -20.75
CA THR A 301 -21.64 20.84 -20.94
C THR A 301 -20.37 21.63 -20.70
N LYS A 302 -19.62 21.31 -19.63
CA LYS A 302 -18.34 21.97 -19.35
C LYS A 302 -17.31 21.79 -20.47
N LEU A 303 -17.30 20.66 -21.17
CA LEU A 303 -16.38 20.41 -22.28
C LEU A 303 -16.71 21.24 -23.54
N PHE A 304 -17.96 21.69 -23.68
CA PHE A 304 -18.32 22.69 -24.69
C PHE A 304 -17.73 24.06 -24.34
N ASP A 305 -17.83 24.46 -23.06
CA ASP A 305 -17.43 25.79 -22.60
C ASP A 305 -15.92 25.97 -22.41
N THR A 306 -15.17 24.88 -22.33
CA THR A 306 -13.74 24.91 -21.99
C THR A 306 -12.86 24.31 -23.07
N LYS A 307 -11.61 24.78 -23.15
CA LYS A 307 -10.60 24.17 -24.04
C LYS A 307 -10.26 22.76 -23.61
N GLU A 308 -10.08 22.53 -22.30
CA GLU A 308 -9.78 21.24 -21.71
C GLU A 308 -10.11 21.20 -20.20
N ILE A 309 -10.23 19.99 -19.66
CA ILE A 309 -10.24 19.73 -18.21
C ILE A 309 -8.87 19.12 -17.85
N SER A 310 -7.97 19.94 -17.32
CA SER A 310 -6.57 19.56 -17.04
C SER A 310 -6.42 18.53 -15.92
N SER A 311 -7.35 18.49 -14.96
CA SER A 311 -7.37 17.50 -13.88
C SER A 311 -8.77 16.87 -13.71
N PRO A 312 -9.12 15.86 -14.54
CA PRO A 312 -10.44 15.25 -14.53
C PRO A 312 -10.84 14.70 -13.16
N ASP A 313 -9.94 14.02 -12.46
CA ASP A 313 -10.20 13.45 -11.14
C ASP A 313 -10.60 14.51 -10.11
N ARG A 314 -9.81 15.60 -10.02
CA ARG A 314 -10.09 16.68 -9.06
C ARG A 314 -11.40 17.38 -9.40
N TYR A 315 -11.59 17.74 -10.67
CA TYR A 315 -12.77 18.47 -11.10
C TYR A 315 -14.06 17.67 -10.90
N ILE A 316 -14.09 16.42 -11.38
CA ILE A 316 -15.28 15.56 -11.27
C ILE A 316 -15.56 15.22 -9.81
N GLY A 317 -14.52 14.96 -9.00
CA GLY A 317 -14.67 14.77 -7.55
C GLY A 317 -15.37 15.96 -6.88
N THR A 318 -14.94 17.19 -7.18
CA THR A 318 -15.58 18.42 -6.67
C THR A 318 -17.03 18.55 -7.14
N VAL A 319 -17.33 18.28 -8.42
CA VAL A 319 -18.70 18.34 -8.94
C VAL A 319 -19.62 17.33 -8.23
N VAL A 320 -19.15 16.10 -8.02
CA VAL A 320 -19.91 15.06 -7.31
C VAL A 320 -20.16 15.48 -5.86
N GLN A 321 -19.15 16.00 -5.18
CA GLN A 321 -19.26 16.46 -3.79
C GLN A 321 -20.26 17.61 -3.65
N ALA A 322 -20.17 18.63 -4.51
CA ALA A 322 -21.11 19.75 -4.51
C ALA A 322 -22.55 19.29 -4.81
N TYR A 323 -22.72 18.34 -5.73
CA TYR A 323 -24.04 17.78 -6.03
C TYR A 323 -24.64 17.03 -4.83
N LEU A 324 -23.82 16.24 -4.12
CA LEU A 324 -24.27 15.53 -2.92
C LEU A 324 -24.62 16.45 -1.74
N GLN A 325 -24.01 17.63 -1.65
CA GLN A 325 -24.31 18.63 -0.61
C GLN A 325 -25.60 19.42 -0.89
N ALA A 326 -26.06 19.42 -2.14
CA ALA A 326 -27.28 20.11 -2.56
C ALA A 326 -28.54 19.23 -2.49
N LEU A 327 -28.37 17.92 -2.23
CA LEU A 327 -29.43 16.96 -1.93
C LEU A 327 -29.68 16.92 -0.42
#